data_AF-A0A7S3HPI1-F1
#
_entry.id   AF-A0A7S3HPI1-F1
#
_cell.length_a   1.000
_cell.length_b   1.000
_cell.length_c   1.000
_cell.angle_alpha   90.00
_cell.angle_beta   90.00
_cell.angle_gamma   90.00
#
_symmetry.space_group_name_H-M   'P 1'
#
loop_
_entity.id
_entity.type
_entity.pdbx_description
1 polymer ?
#
loop_
_entity_poly.entity_id
_entity_poly.type
_entity_poly.pdbx_seq_one_letter_code
_entity_poly.pdbx_strand_id
1 'polypeptide(L)'
;MDASVPIDEEDLLGLMKEDIIESNFDTTTEGLECSSSIKLESNIATPATTNEDNNKSILQKRSREKDELETLQKKYVSVIARQVALKNNYLLRFPNAFANCVNGANFTGLSELMDSYLFYNCNIRYAFSDDTKFTCAGGAGLVKFFYYVNLFYPDRITMVHTATAANTKLNARFNFKFTDNKYIYNSVVSRPIDPTYCPFYPPARAESLRRKMHLDAQPTQIQEKFQSIVESDKDLVVYGSINMEMEIQEITEKIIGMNVTANFASVHEVTEKSDAESNVDINMAFHERVAIPKGVKC
;
A
#
# COMPACT_ATOMS: atom_id res chain seq x y z
N MET A 1 27.82 -17.45 43.82
CA MET A 1 28.72 -17.91 42.74
C MET A 1 28.05 -17.55 41.42
N ASP A 2 27.66 -16.29 41.25
CA ASP A 2 28.51 -15.10 40.96
C ASP A 2 29.03 -15.20 39.52
N ALA A 3 28.82 -14.24 38.62
CA ALA A 3 28.39 -12.86 38.78
C ALA A 3 27.67 -12.38 37.52
N SER A 4 26.54 -11.70 37.70
CA SER A 4 25.89 -10.85 36.72
C SER A 4 26.68 -9.55 36.58
N VAL A 5 27.13 -9.24 35.37
CA VAL A 5 27.73 -7.94 35.03
C VAL A 5 26.60 -6.96 34.70
N PRO A 6 26.50 -5.81 35.39
CA PRO A 6 25.56 -4.76 35.01
C PRO A 6 26.15 -3.98 33.82
N ILE A 7 25.35 -3.76 32.78
CA ILE A 7 25.69 -2.83 31.70
C ILE A 7 25.00 -1.52 32.05
N ASP A 8 25.82 -0.48 32.20
CA ASP A 8 25.40 0.88 32.54
C ASP A 8 24.49 1.48 31.46
N GLU A 9 23.41 2.09 31.92
CA GLU A 9 22.27 2.62 31.13
C GLU A 9 22.44 4.12 30.79
N GLU A 10 23.67 4.61 30.67
CA GLU A 10 23.95 6.07 30.63
C GLU A 10 24.73 6.60 29.41
N ASP A 11 24.82 5.87 28.29
CA ASP A 11 25.58 6.30 27.10
C ASP A 11 24.78 6.35 25.77
N LEU A 12 23.45 6.51 25.84
CA LEU A 12 22.58 6.62 24.66
C LEU A 12 21.71 7.88 24.62
N LEU A 13 22.14 8.94 25.32
CA LEU A 13 21.54 10.28 25.27
C LEU A 13 22.59 11.32 24.91
N GLY A 14 23.05 11.28 23.67
CA GLY A 14 24.01 12.27 23.20
C GLY A 14 24.31 12.11 21.73
N LEU A 15 23.34 12.45 20.87
CA LEU A 15 23.52 12.95 19.50
C LEU A 15 22.12 13.25 18.93
N MET A 16 21.99 14.37 18.20
CA MET A 16 20.76 14.99 17.67
C MET A 16 20.11 16.08 18.55
N LYS A 17 20.92 17.08 18.91
CA LYS A 17 20.49 18.49 18.95
C LYS A 17 20.92 19.14 17.64
N GLU A 18 20.12 20.11 17.17
CA GLU A 18 20.35 21.02 16.03
C GLU A 18 20.14 20.31 14.66
N ASP A 19 19.11 20.59 13.85
CA ASP A 19 18.69 21.90 13.33
C ASP A 19 17.16 22.06 13.29
N ILE A 20 16.64 23.05 14.02
CA ILE A 20 15.31 23.63 13.78
C ILE A 20 15.54 24.78 12.80
N ILE A 21 15.23 24.56 11.52
CA ILE A 21 15.03 25.67 10.58
C ILE A 21 13.58 26.13 10.77
N GLU A 22 13.41 27.18 11.56
CA GLU A 22 12.20 27.99 11.59
C GLU A 22 12.05 28.68 10.22
N SER A 23 11.32 28.06 9.29
CA SER A 23 10.78 28.79 8.16
C SER A 23 9.59 29.62 8.65
N ASN A 24 9.86 30.88 8.98
CA ASN A 24 8.86 31.92 9.13
C ASN A 24 8.07 32.06 7.81
N PHE A 25 6.94 31.37 7.72
CA PHE A 25 5.91 31.69 6.74
C PHE A 25 4.93 32.65 7.41
N ASP A 26 5.17 33.93 7.14
CA ASP A 26 4.30 35.05 7.45
C ASP A 26 2.98 34.86 6.68
N THR A 27 1.97 34.30 7.35
CA THR A 27 0.58 34.30 6.87
C THR A 27 -0.15 35.50 7.45
N THR A 28 0.28 36.69 7.02
CA THR A 28 -0.55 37.89 7.08
C THR A 28 -1.76 37.67 6.19
N THR A 29 -2.82 37.16 6.81
CA THR A 29 -4.14 37.03 6.18
C THR A 29 -4.82 38.38 6.39
N GLU A 30 -4.50 39.35 5.54
CA GLU A 30 -5.24 40.62 5.50
C GLU A 30 -6.69 40.30 5.10
N GLY A 31 -7.58 40.42 6.09
CA GLY A 31 -9.01 40.36 5.90
C GLY A 31 -9.47 41.51 5.01
N LEU A 32 -9.88 41.18 3.79
CA LEU A 32 -10.66 42.05 2.93
C LEU A 32 -12.10 42.10 3.45
N GLU A 33 -12.32 42.91 4.48
CA GLU A 33 -13.64 43.46 4.79
C GLU A 33 -14.01 44.48 3.69
N CYS A 34 -14.79 44.04 2.70
CA CYS A 34 -15.36 44.95 1.72
C CYS A 34 -16.57 45.65 2.34
N SER A 35 -16.31 46.75 3.04
CA SER A 35 -17.36 47.60 3.61
C SER A 35 -18.19 48.25 2.50
N SER A 36 -19.47 47.94 2.50
CA SER A 36 -20.52 48.66 1.79
C SER A 36 -20.60 50.12 2.23
N SER A 37 -20.48 51.06 1.29
CA SER A 37 -21.16 52.38 1.31
C SER A 37 -20.83 53.17 0.05
N ILE A 38 -21.54 52.91 -1.05
CA ILE A 38 -21.55 53.81 -2.21
C ILE A 38 -22.71 54.78 -2.02
N LYS A 39 -22.38 56.08 -1.89
CA LYS A 39 -23.33 57.18 -1.88
C LYS A 39 -23.96 57.32 -3.28
N LEU A 40 -25.29 57.24 -3.33
CA LEU A 40 -26.11 57.63 -4.48
C LEU A 40 -26.16 59.15 -4.56
N GLU A 41 -25.28 59.75 -5.35
CA GLU A 41 -25.45 61.12 -5.83
C GLU A 41 -26.24 61.09 -7.14
N SER A 42 -27.50 61.51 -7.04
CA SER A 42 -28.35 61.86 -8.17
C SER A 42 -27.95 63.24 -8.67
N ASN A 43 -27.49 63.34 -9.92
CA ASN A 43 -27.87 64.37 -10.90
C ASN A 43 -26.91 64.32 -12.10
N ILE A 44 -27.49 64.34 -13.30
CA ILE A 44 -27.16 65.22 -14.44
C ILE A 44 -27.79 64.60 -15.69
N ALA A 45 -28.72 65.35 -16.29
CA ALA A 45 -29.30 65.06 -17.59
C ALA A 45 -28.20 64.93 -18.66
N THR A 46 -28.22 63.83 -19.41
CA THR A 46 -27.28 63.57 -20.51
C THR A 46 -28.03 63.59 -21.85
N PRO A 47 -27.42 64.10 -22.94
CA PRO A 47 -28.06 64.19 -24.25
C PRO A 47 -28.24 62.79 -24.86
N ALA A 48 -29.42 62.56 -25.43
CA ALA A 48 -29.70 61.39 -26.24
C ALA A 48 -28.98 61.54 -27.60
N THR A 49 -27.81 60.94 -27.76
CA THR A 49 -27.23 60.52 -29.05
C THR A 49 -25.94 59.73 -28.79
N THR A 50 -25.73 58.64 -29.56
CA THR A 50 -24.53 57.75 -29.66
C THR A 50 -24.20 56.72 -28.54
N ASN A 51 -25.20 56.07 -27.91
CA ASN A 51 -24.95 55.07 -26.85
C ASN A 51 -24.91 53.58 -27.31
N GLU A 52 -25.31 53.24 -28.54
CA GLU A 52 -25.36 51.84 -29.00
C GLU A 52 -23.98 51.24 -29.33
N ASP A 53 -23.08 52.02 -29.93
CA ASP A 53 -21.76 51.53 -30.35
C ASP A 53 -20.83 51.27 -29.16
N ASN A 54 -20.95 52.06 -28.09
CA ASN A 54 -20.22 51.84 -26.85
C ASN A 54 -20.64 50.53 -26.16
N ASN A 55 -21.94 50.20 -26.18
CA ASN A 55 -22.45 48.96 -25.57
C ASN A 55 -21.99 47.71 -26.32
N LYS A 56 -21.91 47.76 -27.66
CA LYS A 56 -21.36 46.66 -28.47
C LYS A 56 -19.89 46.40 -28.17
N SER A 57 -19.09 47.46 -28.03
CA SER A 57 -17.67 47.36 -27.65
C SER A 57 -17.47 46.71 -26.27
N ILE A 58 -18.27 47.12 -25.28
CA ILE A 58 -18.20 46.56 -23.91
C ILE A 58 -18.59 45.08 -23.89
N LEU A 59 -19.66 44.69 -24.61
CA LEU A 59 -20.09 43.29 -24.70
C LEU A 59 -19.03 42.41 -25.38
N GLN A 60 -18.40 42.91 -26.44
CA GLN A 60 -17.35 42.17 -27.14
C GLN A 60 -16.11 41.99 -26.26
N LYS A 61 -15.75 43.00 -25.46
CA LYS A 61 -14.65 42.90 -24.49
C LYS A 61 -14.93 41.84 -23.41
N ARG A 62 -16.14 41.86 -22.83
CA ARG A 62 -16.55 40.85 -21.81
C ARG A 62 -16.57 39.44 -22.36
N SER A 63 -16.96 39.26 -23.62
CA SER A 63 -16.93 37.94 -24.27
C SER A 63 -15.50 37.40 -24.37
N ARG A 64 -14.54 38.25 -24.78
CA ARG A 64 -13.12 37.86 -24.87
C ARG A 64 -12.52 37.52 -23.51
N GLU A 65 -12.80 38.32 -22.49
CA GLU A 65 -12.35 38.06 -21.10
C GLU A 65 -12.87 36.71 -20.57
N LYS A 66 -14.13 36.36 -20.90
CA LYS A 66 -14.71 35.06 -20.53
C LYS A 66 -14.01 33.90 -21.23
N ASP A 67 -13.76 34.01 -22.53
CA ASP A 67 -13.08 32.97 -23.32
C ASP A 67 -11.62 32.78 -22.87
N GLU A 68 -10.93 33.87 -22.53
CA GLU A 68 -9.59 33.85 -21.96
C GLU A 68 -9.56 33.17 -20.58
N LEU A 69 -10.51 33.50 -19.70
CA LEU A 69 -10.63 32.88 -18.38
C LEU A 69 -10.91 31.38 -18.49
N GLU A 70 -11.82 30.97 -19.38
CA GLU A 70 -12.12 29.55 -19.61
C GLU A 70 -10.90 28.81 -20.17
N THR A 71 -10.13 29.45 -21.05
CA THR A 71 -8.89 28.90 -21.61
C THR A 71 -7.81 28.74 -20.52
N LEU A 72 -7.64 29.74 -19.66
CA LEU A 72 -6.71 29.67 -18.52
C LEU A 72 -7.11 28.59 -17.53
N GLN A 73 -8.41 28.46 -17.22
CA GLN A 73 -8.92 27.41 -16.33
C GLN A 73 -8.66 26.01 -16.91
N LYS A 74 -8.93 25.80 -18.21
CA LYS A 74 -8.63 24.52 -18.89
C LYS A 74 -7.13 24.20 -18.88
N LYS A 75 -6.28 25.21 -19.11
CA LYS A 75 -4.81 25.04 -19.07
C LYS A 75 -4.32 24.70 -17.66
N TYR A 76 -4.85 25.36 -16.64
CA TYR A 76 -4.51 25.09 -15.24
C TYR A 76 -4.89 23.65 -14.84
N VAL A 77 -6.11 23.22 -15.16
CA VAL A 77 -6.58 21.84 -14.92
C VAL A 77 -5.71 20.82 -15.65
N SER A 78 -5.32 21.09 -16.90
CA SER A 78 -4.44 20.20 -17.69
C SER A 78 -3.04 20.05 -17.07
N VAL A 79 -2.45 21.15 -16.57
CA VAL A 79 -1.14 21.12 -15.90
C VAL A 79 -1.22 20.31 -14.60
N ILE A 80 -2.25 20.52 -13.78
CA ILE A 80 -2.48 19.74 -12.57
C ILE A 80 -2.67 18.26 -12.91
N ALA A 81 -3.51 17.94 -13.89
CA ALA A 81 -3.75 16.55 -14.30
C ALA A 81 -2.45 15.87 -14.76
N ARG A 82 -1.59 16.57 -15.49
CA ARG A 82 -0.28 16.04 -15.92
C ARG A 82 0.67 15.83 -14.74
N GLN A 83 0.71 16.76 -13.77
CA GLN A 83 1.52 16.59 -12.56
C GLN A 83 1.03 15.41 -11.74
N VAL A 84 -0.28 15.27 -11.52
CA VAL A 84 -0.89 14.13 -10.83
C VAL A 84 -0.58 12.81 -11.55
N ALA A 85 -0.66 12.78 -12.89
CA ALA A 85 -0.33 11.59 -13.67
C ALA A 85 1.16 11.19 -13.54
N LEU A 86 2.09 12.15 -13.57
CA LEU A 86 3.51 11.88 -13.37
C LEU A 86 3.82 11.40 -11.95
N LYS A 87 3.17 11.98 -10.93
CA LYS A 87 3.28 11.56 -9.52
C LYS A 87 2.84 10.10 -9.35
N ASN A 88 1.68 9.74 -9.90
CA ASN A 88 1.15 8.37 -9.81
C ASN A 88 2.06 7.35 -10.51
N ASN A 89 2.75 7.74 -11.58
CA ASN A 89 3.64 6.83 -12.32
C ASN A 89 4.89 6.40 -11.52
N TYR A 90 5.39 7.22 -10.58
CA TYR A 90 6.50 6.83 -9.72
C TYR A 90 6.07 5.75 -8.72
N LEU A 91 4.96 5.96 -8.02
CA LEU A 91 4.46 5.04 -7.00
C LEU A 91 3.98 3.71 -7.59
N LEU A 92 3.47 3.69 -8.82
CA LEU A 92 3.11 2.45 -9.53
C LEU A 92 4.32 1.52 -9.80
N ARG A 93 5.56 2.01 -9.69
CA ARG A 93 6.77 1.17 -9.79
C ARG A 93 7.05 0.38 -8.52
N PHE A 94 6.56 0.85 -7.36
CA PHE A 94 6.84 0.24 -6.07
C PHE A 94 6.44 -1.25 -6.01
N PRO A 95 5.21 -1.66 -6.40
CA PRO A 95 4.83 -3.08 -6.35
C PRO A 95 5.74 -3.99 -7.18
N ASN A 96 6.14 -3.55 -8.38
CA ASN A 96 7.01 -4.33 -9.25
C ASN A 96 8.43 -4.44 -8.69
N ALA A 97 9.00 -3.32 -8.21
CA ALA A 97 10.31 -3.31 -7.57
C ALA A 97 10.32 -4.18 -6.30
N PHE A 98 9.25 -4.10 -5.51
CA PHE A 98 9.06 -4.92 -4.32
C PHE A 98 9.04 -6.42 -4.66
N ALA A 99 8.21 -6.83 -5.62
CA ALA A 99 8.13 -8.22 -6.06
C ALA A 99 9.50 -8.73 -6.58
N ASN A 100 10.23 -7.91 -7.34
CA ASN A 100 11.55 -8.25 -7.84
C ASN A 100 12.57 -8.46 -6.71
N CYS A 101 12.60 -7.57 -5.70
CA CYS A 101 13.50 -7.70 -4.56
C CYS A 101 13.18 -8.96 -3.74
N VAL A 102 11.90 -9.20 -3.49
CA VAL A 102 11.42 -10.35 -2.72
C VAL A 102 11.70 -11.67 -3.45
N ASN A 103 11.49 -11.75 -4.76
CA ASN A 103 11.78 -12.95 -5.55
C ASN A 103 13.28 -13.22 -5.67
N GLY A 104 14.09 -12.18 -5.78
CA GLY A 104 15.55 -12.30 -5.88
C GLY A 104 16.26 -12.45 -4.53
N ALA A 105 15.52 -12.50 -3.42
CA ALA A 105 16.07 -12.43 -2.06
C ALA A 105 17.06 -11.25 -1.86
N ASN A 106 16.89 -10.15 -2.60
CA ASN A 106 17.73 -8.97 -2.53
C ASN A 106 17.28 -8.07 -1.37
N PHE A 107 17.62 -8.46 -0.14
CA PHE A 107 17.18 -7.75 1.07
C PHE A 107 17.83 -6.37 1.23
N THR A 108 19.04 -6.16 0.71
CA THR A 108 19.67 -4.83 0.65
C THR A 108 18.85 -3.90 -0.24
N GLY A 109 18.55 -4.33 -1.47
CA GLY A 109 17.70 -3.55 -2.38
C GLY A 109 16.27 -3.40 -1.88
N LEU A 110 15.74 -4.39 -1.15
CA LEU A 110 14.44 -4.26 -0.49
C LEU A 110 14.46 -3.18 0.60
N SER A 111 15.53 -3.11 1.40
CA SER A 111 15.71 -2.06 2.41
C SER A 111 15.78 -0.68 1.78
N GLU A 112 16.64 -0.50 0.77
CA GLU A 112 16.75 0.76 0.02
C GLU A 112 15.43 1.18 -0.62
N LEU A 113 14.67 0.21 -1.16
CA LEU A 113 13.33 0.43 -1.69
C LEU A 113 12.39 0.90 -0.57
N MET A 114 12.45 0.28 0.61
CA MET A 114 11.60 0.70 1.71
C MET A 114 11.92 2.13 2.14
N ASP A 115 13.19 2.46 2.32
CA ASP A 115 13.62 3.82 2.73
C ASP A 115 13.24 4.88 1.67
N SER A 116 13.28 4.48 0.39
CA SER A 116 12.93 5.34 -0.73
C SER A 116 11.44 5.62 -0.86
N TYR A 117 10.55 4.72 -0.43
CA TYR A 117 9.10 4.87 -0.66
C TYR A 117 8.28 5.03 0.62
N LEU A 118 8.73 4.47 1.75
CA LEU A 118 8.00 4.53 3.01
C LEU A 118 8.44 5.75 3.82
N PHE A 119 7.50 6.27 4.58
CA PHE A 119 7.79 7.21 5.66
C PHE A 119 8.47 6.47 6.81
N TYR A 120 9.35 7.13 7.57
CA TYR A 120 10.11 6.47 8.64
C TYR A 120 9.21 5.85 9.72
N ASN A 121 8.06 6.49 9.99
CA ASN A 121 7.01 6.00 10.89
C ASN A 121 5.86 5.30 10.15
N CYS A 122 6.10 4.76 8.96
CA CYS A 122 5.07 4.04 8.22
C CYS A 122 4.51 2.89 9.06
N ASN A 123 3.20 2.84 9.24
CA ASN A 123 2.52 1.77 9.96
C ASN A 123 2.25 0.61 9.00
N ILE A 124 3.01 -0.47 9.16
CA ILE A 124 2.85 -1.67 8.34
C ILE A 124 2.07 -2.68 9.14
N ARG A 125 0.87 -3.04 8.68
CA ARG A 125 0.05 -4.13 9.19
C ARG A 125 0.07 -5.27 8.20
N TYR A 126 0.46 -6.45 8.66
CA TYR A 126 0.39 -7.68 7.87
C TYR A 126 -0.55 -8.67 8.55
N ALA A 127 -1.49 -9.26 7.81
CA ALA A 127 -2.41 -10.26 8.33
C ALA A 127 -2.51 -11.47 7.40
N PHE A 128 -2.24 -12.66 7.94
CA PHE A 128 -2.73 -13.92 7.35
C PHE A 128 -4.06 -14.33 7.95
N SER A 129 -4.34 -13.93 9.20
CA SER A 129 -5.59 -14.17 9.88
C SER A 129 -5.89 -13.06 10.86
N ASP A 130 -7.10 -13.05 11.42
CA ASP A 130 -7.45 -12.06 12.42
C ASP A 130 -6.56 -12.12 13.66
N ASP A 131 -6.04 -13.31 13.96
CA ASP A 131 -5.19 -13.61 15.11
C ASP A 131 -3.67 -13.54 14.80
N THR A 132 -3.29 -13.43 13.53
CA THR A 132 -1.88 -13.35 13.10
C THR A 132 -1.61 -12.02 12.42
N LYS A 133 -1.49 -10.99 13.25
CA LYS A 133 -1.19 -9.62 12.83
C LYS A 133 0.18 -9.21 13.37
N PHE A 134 1.02 -8.62 12.53
CA PHE A 134 2.17 -7.86 13.02
C PHE A 134 2.04 -6.41 12.58
N THR A 135 2.49 -5.55 13.47
CA THR A 135 2.67 -4.14 13.20
C THR A 135 4.13 -3.78 13.41
N CYS A 136 4.74 -3.10 12.44
CA CYS A 136 6.06 -2.49 12.62
C CYS A 136 6.05 -1.04 12.13
N ALA A 137 6.93 -0.24 12.72
CA ALA A 137 7.25 1.10 12.25
C ALA A 137 8.39 1.01 11.23
N GLY A 138 8.15 1.57 10.03
CA GLY A 138 9.15 1.66 8.97
C GLY A 138 9.47 0.33 8.27
N GLY A 139 10.39 0.38 7.32
CA GLY A 139 10.68 -0.72 6.39
C GLY A 139 11.39 -1.93 6.99
N ALA A 140 12.19 -1.75 8.04
CA ALA A 140 13.11 -2.77 8.55
C ALA A 140 12.38 -4.03 9.03
N GLY A 141 11.26 -3.87 9.74
CA GLY A 141 10.47 -5.01 10.22
C GLY A 141 9.88 -5.83 9.08
N LEU A 142 9.50 -5.18 7.96
CA LEU A 142 9.00 -5.85 6.77
C LEU A 142 10.12 -6.57 6.01
N VAL A 143 11.31 -5.96 5.88
CA VAL A 143 12.49 -6.60 5.29
C VAL A 143 12.84 -7.88 6.05
N LYS A 144 12.89 -7.81 7.38
CA LYS A 144 13.18 -8.96 8.23
C LYS A 144 12.08 -10.03 8.19
N PHE A 145 10.82 -9.64 8.05
CA PHE A 145 9.74 -10.58 7.76
C PHE A 145 10.00 -11.36 6.47
N PHE A 146 10.28 -10.67 5.34
CA PHE A 146 10.54 -11.35 4.07
C PHE A 146 11.82 -12.18 4.06
N TYR A 147 12.80 -11.82 4.89
CA TYR A 147 13.97 -12.66 5.16
C TYR A 147 13.55 -14.03 5.72
N TYR A 148 12.70 -14.07 6.76
CA TYR A 148 12.17 -15.34 7.28
C TYR A 148 11.32 -16.07 6.24
N VAL A 149 10.43 -15.37 5.53
CA VAL A 149 9.63 -16.02 4.48
C VAL A 149 10.53 -16.70 3.43
N ASN A 150 11.67 -16.10 3.07
CA ASN A 150 12.64 -16.71 2.15
C ASN A 150 13.36 -17.93 2.73
N LEU A 151 13.61 -17.97 4.04
CA LEU A 151 14.16 -19.16 4.70
C LEU A 151 13.16 -20.33 4.66
N PHE A 152 11.88 -20.06 4.91
CA PHE A 152 10.83 -21.08 4.88
C PHE A 152 10.45 -21.50 3.46
N TYR A 153 10.48 -20.56 2.51
CA TYR A 153 9.97 -20.74 1.15
C TYR A 153 10.95 -20.18 0.11
N PRO A 154 12.10 -20.85 -0.11
CA PRO A 154 13.16 -20.34 -0.97
C PRO A 154 12.80 -20.34 -2.46
N ASP A 155 11.81 -21.13 -2.86
CA ASP A 155 11.30 -21.20 -4.24
C ASP A 155 10.11 -20.27 -4.49
N ARG A 156 9.76 -19.41 -3.52
CA ARG A 156 8.61 -18.52 -3.61
C ARG A 156 8.78 -17.53 -4.76
N ILE A 157 7.77 -17.48 -5.63
CA ILE A 157 7.63 -16.47 -6.67
C ILE A 157 6.37 -15.64 -6.38
N THR A 158 6.52 -14.32 -6.47
CA THR A 158 5.45 -13.33 -6.32
C THR A 158 5.39 -12.48 -7.59
N MET A 159 4.20 -12.30 -8.16
CA MET A 159 3.97 -11.54 -9.38
C MET A 159 2.91 -10.48 -9.14
N VAL A 160 3.16 -9.24 -9.59
CA VAL A 160 2.15 -8.18 -9.56
C VAL A 160 1.06 -8.53 -10.58
N HIS A 161 -0.18 -8.66 -10.11
CA HIS A 161 -1.35 -8.88 -10.96
C HIS A 161 -1.99 -7.55 -11.36
N THR A 162 -2.22 -6.67 -10.39
CA THR A 162 -2.76 -5.32 -10.63
C THR A 162 -2.09 -4.32 -9.69
N ALA A 163 -1.97 -3.09 -10.14
CA ALA A 163 -1.56 -1.95 -9.32
C ALA A 163 -2.33 -0.72 -9.79
N THR A 164 -3.06 -0.07 -8.88
CA THR A 164 -3.88 1.10 -9.18
C THR A 164 -3.63 2.18 -8.14
N ALA A 165 -3.30 3.39 -8.60
CA ALA A 165 -3.16 4.57 -7.77
C ALA A 165 -4.40 5.45 -7.95
N ALA A 166 -5.06 5.78 -6.85
CA ALA A 166 -6.21 6.68 -6.84
C ALA A 166 -6.15 7.55 -5.58
N ASN A 167 -6.08 8.87 -5.78
CA ASN A 167 -5.94 9.87 -4.72
C ASN A 167 -4.75 9.55 -3.80
N THR A 168 -4.98 9.49 -2.49
CA THR A 168 -4.01 9.15 -1.44
C THR A 168 -3.85 7.65 -1.21
N LYS A 169 -4.27 6.80 -2.16
CA LYS A 169 -4.19 5.35 -2.03
C LYS A 169 -3.51 4.69 -3.23
N LEU A 170 -2.64 3.74 -2.95
CA LEU A 170 -2.10 2.79 -3.91
C LEU A 170 -2.54 1.39 -3.51
N ASN A 171 -3.28 0.72 -4.38
CA ASN A 171 -3.71 -0.65 -4.17
C ASN A 171 -2.96 -1.56 -5.14
N ALA A 172 -2.35 -2.62 -4.63
CA ALA A 172 -1.67 -3.62 -5.42
C ALA A 172 -2.15 -5.01 -5.06
N ARG A 173 -2.39 -5.84 -6.07
CA ARG A 173 -2.67 -7.26 -5.91
C ARG A 173 -1.52 -8.06 -6.50
N PHE A 174 -1.02 -9.00 -5.74
CA PHE A 174 0.02 -9.94 -6.14
C PHE A 174 -0.56 -11.34 -6.17
N ASN A 175 -0.12 -12.17 -7.10
CA ASN A 175 -0.29 -13.62 -7.04
C ASN A 175 1.04 -14.22 -6.60
N PHE A 176 1.00 -15.27 -5.79
CA PHE A 176 2.21 -15.97 -5.37
C PHE A 176 2.06 -17.48 -5.49
N LYS A 177 3.21 -18.14 -5.63
CA LYS A 177 3.39 -19.59 -5.61
C LYS A 177 4.61 -19.92 -4.77
N PHE A 178 4.56 -20.98 -3.97
CA PHE A 178 5.72 -21.56 -3.29
C PHE A 178 5.51 -23.04 -2.98
N THR A 179 6.59 -23.75 -2.66
CA THR A 179 6.53 -25.11 -2.13
C THR A 179 6.70 -25.09 -0.62
N ASP A 180 5.67 -25.52 0.10
CA ASP A 180 5.74 -25.78 1.53
C ASP A 180 6.34 -27.17 1.76
N ASN A 181 7.65 -27.20 2.03
CA ASN A 181 8.41 -28.42 2.27
C ASN A 181 8.58 -28.68 3.77
N LYS A 182 8.23 -29.89 4.22
CA LYS A 182 8.26 -30.26 5.65
C LYS A 182 9.66 -30.17 6.26
N TYR A 183 10.68 -30.64 5.54
CA TYR A 183 12.05 -30.68 6.05
C TYR A 183 12.66 -29.28 6.18
N ILE A 184 12.42 -28.40 5.20
CA ILE A 184 12.82 -26.99 5.27
C ILE A 184 12.12 -26.33 6.47
N TYR A 185 10.80 -26.50 6.60
CA TYR A 185 10.06 -25.93 7.73
C TYR A 185 10.65 -26.34 9.08
N ASN A 186 10.84 -27.65 9.29
CA ASN A 186 11.37 -28.19 10.54
C ASN A 186 12.81 -27.70 10.81
N SER A 187 13.65 -27.63 9.78
CA SER A 187 15.02 -27.12 9.89
C SER A 187 15.04 -25.65 10.31
N VAL A 188 14.19 -24.80 9.71
CA VAL A 188 14.15 -23.37 10.03
C VAL A 188 13.56 -23.12 11.41
N VAL A 189 12.45 -23.78 11.77
CA VAL A 189 11.79 -23.58 13.07
C VAL A 189 12.58 -24.12 14.25
N SER A 190 13.52 -25.05 14.01
CA SER A 190 14.46 -25.53 15.03
C SER A 190 15.53 -24.50 15.44
N ARG A 191 15.69 -23.43 14.65
CA ARG A 191 16.64 -22.35 14.92
C ARG A 191 15.97 -21.26 15.75
N PRO A 192 16.74 -20.44 16.49
CA PRO A 192 16.20 -19.25 17.13
C PRO A 192 15.54 -18.32 16.10
N ILE A 193 14.24 -18.09 16.24
CA ILE A 193 13.47 -17.09 15.49
C ILE A 193 13.25 -15.91 16.42
N ASP A 194 13.31 -14.69 15.89
CA ASP A 194 12.97 -13.49 16.65
C ASP A 194 11.51 -13.62 17.17
N PRO A 195 11.28 -13.42 18.48
CA PRO A 195 9.97 -13.58 19.11
C PRO A 195 8.82 -12.85 18.40
N THR A 196 9.13 -11.71 17.76
CA THR A 196 8.18 -10.91 16.98
C THR A 196 7.52 -11.72 15.87
N TYR A 197 8.24 -12.69 15.29
CA TYR A 197 7.78 -13.48 14.14
C TYR A 197 7.34 -14.90 14.52
N CYS A 198 7.60 -15.37 15.74
CA CYS A 198 7.17 -16.70 16.20
C CYS A 198 5.68 -17.00 15.97
N PRO A 199 4.73 -16.06 16.16
CA PRO A 199 3.31 -16.32 15.88
C PRO A 199 3.00 -16.75 14.44
N PHE A 200 3.86 -16.39 13.48
CA PHE A 200 3.72 -16.74 12.06
C PHE A 200 4.33 -18.10 11.70
N TYR A 201 5.20 -18.60 12.57
CA TYR A 201 5.98 -19.81 12.36
C TYR A 201 5.89 -20.72 13.60
N PRO A 202 4.69 -21.24 13.93
CA PRO A 202 4.52 -22.17 15.04
C PRO A 202 5.41 -23.41 14.88
N PRO A 203 5.81 -24.09 15.97
CA PRO A 203 6.66 -25.28 15.91
C PRO A 203 6.12 -26.38 15.00
N ALA A 204 4.79 -26.55 14.95
CA ALA A 204 4.13 -27.53 14.09
C ALA A 204 3.78 -26.92 12.72
N ARG A 205 4.28 -27.54 11.64
CA ARG A 205 3.94 -27.19 10.25
C ARG A 205 2.42 -27.15 9.99
N ALA A 206 1.71 -28.17 10.46
CA ALA A 206 0.26 -28.30 10.27
C ALA A 206 -0.50 -27.11 10.88
N GLU A 207 -0.04 -26.62 12.04
CA GLU A 207 -0.62 -25.44 12.68
C GLU A 207 -0.38 -24.17 11.85
N SER A 208 0.82 -24.00 11.30
CA SER A 208 1.12 -22.91 10.36
C SER A 208 0.19 -22.92 9.16
N LEU A 209 -0.02 -24.09 8.54
CA LEU A 209 -0.90 -24.25 7.38
C LEU A 209 -2.37 -23.98 7.75
N ARG A 210 -2.87 -24.53 8.87
CA ARG A 210 -4.24 -24.25 9.35
C ARG A 210 -4.48 -22.74 9.52
N ARG A 211 -3.54 -22.04 10.18
CA ARG A 211 -3.63 -20.58 10.39
C ARG A 211 -3.64 -19.81 9.07
N LYS A 212 -2.70 -20.12 8.17
CA LYS A 212 -2.56 -19.46 6.86
C LYS A 212 -3.77 -19.65 5.94
N MET A 213 -4.40 -20.82 6.01
CA MET A 213 -5.61 -21.14 5.24
C MET A 213 -6.90 -20.69 5.95
N HIS A 214 -6.79 -20.09 7.13
CA HIS A 214 -7.92 -19.79 8.02
C HIS A 214 -8.86 -20.97 8.21
N LEU A 215 -8.31 -22.18 8.33
CA LEU A 215 -9.12 -23.40 8.21
C LEU A 215 -10.24 -23.44 9.25
N ASP A 216 -9.97 -22.98 10.48
CA ASP A 216 -10.93 -22.98 11.59
C ASP A 216 -12.14 -22.06 11.34
N ALA A 217 -11.99 -21.04 10.48
CA ALA A 217 -13.08 -20.14 10.08
C ALA A 217 -13.84 -20.63 8.83
N GLN A 218 -13.35 -21.66 8.14
CA GLN A 218 -14.01 -22.22 6.97
C GLN A 218 -15.18 -23.14 7.35
N PRO A 219 -16.17 -23.37 6.46
CA PRO A 219 -17.20 -24.39 6.66
C PRO A 219 -16.61 -25.78 6.92
N THR A 220 -17.26 -26.58 7.77
CA THR A 220 -16.78 -27.94 8.18
C THR A 220 -16.40 -28.84 7.01
N GLN A 221 -17.15 -28.81 5.90
CA GLN A 221 -16.84 -29.60 4.71
C GLN A 221 -15.48 -29.22 4.08
N ILE A 222 -15.12 -27.93 4.11
CA ILE A 222 -13.81 -27.45 3.66
C ILE A 222 -12.73 -27.86 4.66
N GLN A 223 -13.02 -27.75 5.96
CA GLN A 223 -12.11 -28.21 7.01
C GLN A 223 -11.73 -29.67 6.80
N GLU A 224 -12.72 -30.57 6.75
CA GLU A 224 -12.53 -32.01 6.55
C GLU A 224 -11.77 -32.33 5.26
N LYS A 225 -12.04 -31.59 4.18
CA LYS A 225 -11.35 -31.76 2.90
C LYS A 225 -9.86 -31.44 2.97
N PHE A 226 -9.48 -30.36 3.65
CA PHE A 226 -8.08 -29.91 3.74
C PHE A 226 -7.35 -30.51 4.95
N GLN A 227 -8.08 -31.12 5.88
CA GLN A 227 -7.56 -31.74 7.09
C GLN A 227 -6.44 -32.74 6.80
N SER A 228 -6.69 -33.66 5.86
CA SER A 228 -5.72 -34.68 5.45
C SER A 228 -4.47 -34.10 4.77
N ILE A 229 -4.62 -33.02 4.01
CA ILE A 229 -3.53 -32.33 3.31
C ILE A 229 -2.63 -31.62 4.32
N VAL A 230 -3.23 -30.92 5.29
CA VAL A 230 -2.51 -30.13 6.30
C VAL A 230 -1.73 -31.02 7.28
N GLU A 231 -2.26 -32.20 7.59
CA GLU A 231 -1.59 -33.22 8.41
C GLU A 231 -0.66 -34.13 7.60
N SER A 232 -0.63 -33.99 6.28
CA SER A 232 0.24 -34.80 5.45
C SER A 232 1.71 -34.46 5.66
N ASP A 233 2.55 -35.48 5.53
CA ASP A 233 4.00 -35.35 5.54
C ASP A 233 4.58 -35.02 4.16
N LYS A 234 3.72 -34.83 3.16
CA LYS A 234 4.10 -34.55 1.79
C LYS A 234 4.40 -33.07 1.61
N ASP A 235 5.25 -32.79 0.62
CA ASP A 235 5.48 -31.44 0.16
C ASP A 235 4.24 -30.92 -0.56
N LEU A 236 3.93 -29.65 -0.33
CA LEU A 236 2.72 -29.03 -0.86
C LEU A 236 3.09 -27.84 -1.75
N VAL A 237 2.51 -27.76 -2.93
CA VAL A 237 2.53 -26.53 -3.73
C VAL A 237 1.35 -25.67 -3.33
N VAL A 238 1.64 -24.43 -2.95
CA VAL A 238 0.67 -23.44 -2.50
C VAL A 238 0.56 -22.33 -3.53
N TYR A 239 -0.66 -21.97 -3.88
CA TYR A 239 -0.99 -20.78 -4.67
C TYR A 239 -1.84 -19.83 -3.84
N GLY A 240 -1.63 -18.54 -4.02
CA GLY A 240 -2.42 -17.54 -3.34
C GLY A 240 -2.28 -16.14 -3.92
N SER A 241 -2.87 -15.18 -3.23
CA SER A 241 -2.79 -13.77 -3.56
C SER A 241 -2.56 -12.91 -2.34
N ILE A 242 -1.84 -11.80 -2.53
CA ILE A 242 -1.63 -10.76 -1.52
C ILE A 242 -2.32 -9.51 -2.03
N ASN A 243 -3.17 -8.90 -1.19
CA ASN A 243 -3.67 -7.55 -1.41
C ASN A 243 -2.88 -6.61 -0.50
N MET A 244 -2.31 -5.56 -1.10
CA MET A 244 -1.53 -4.53 -0.43
C MET A 244 -2.21 -3.19 -0.67
N GLU A 245 -2.75 -2.61 0.40
CA GLU A 245 -3.35 -1.28 0.39
C GLU A 245 -2.36 -0.32 1.06
N MET A 246 -1.97 0.73 0.35
CA MET A 246 -0.99 1.70 0.81
C MET A 246 -1.62 3.09 0.88
N GLU A 247 -1.41 3.77 2.00
CA GLU A 247 -1.81 5.16 2.21
C GLU A 247 -0.62 6.08 1.92
N ILE A 248 -0.85 7.10 1.10
CA ILE A 248 0.16 8.04 0.61
C ILE A 248 -0.10 9.41 1.22
N GLN A 249 0.94 10.01 1.79
CA GLN A 249 0.90 11.39 2.26
C GLN A 249 1.12 12.35 1.09
N GLU A 250 0.20 13.28 0.85
CA GLU A 250 0.22 14.18 -0.31
C GLU A 250 1.46 15.09 -0.37
N ILE A 251 2.00 15.50 0.79
CA ILE A 251 3.10 16.45 0.88
C ILE A 251 4.45 15.78 0.59
N THR A 252 4.73 14.66 1.26
CA THR A 252 6.02 13.96 1.12
C THR A 252 6.01 12.93 -0.01
N GLU A 253 4.82 12.59 -0.50
CA GLU A 253 4.58 11.54 -1.49
C GLU A 253 5.08 10.15 -1.04
N LYS A 254 5.26 9.98 0.28
CA LYS A 254 5.67 8.73 0.91
C LYS A 254 4.47 7.90 1.34
N ILE A 255 4.68 6.59 1.41
CA ILE A 255 3.72 5.65 1.98
C ILE A 255 3.79 5.76 3.51
N ILE A 256 2.70 6.19 4.14
CA ILE A 256 2.57 6.35 5.60
C ILE A 256 1.85 5.19 6.28
N GLY A 257 1.14 4.37 5.50
CA GLY A 257 0.46 3.18 5.99
C GLY A 257 0.47 2.10 4.94
N MET A 258 0.64 0.85 5.36
CA MET A 258 0.61 -0.32 4.50
C MET A 258 -0.18 -1.43 5.17
N ASN A 259 -1.27 -1.88 4.55
CA ASN A 259 -2.08 -2.99 5.00
C ASN A 259 -1.93 -4.15 4.01
N VAL A 260 -1.37 -5.26 4.47
CA VAL A 260 -1.09 -6.44 3.67
C VAL A 260 -1.96 -7.58 4.14
N THR A 261 -2.77 -8.13 3.24
CA THR A 261 -3.62 -9.30 3.50
C THR A 261 -3.28 -10.40 2.51
N ALA A 262 -3.04 -11.61 3.01
CA ALA A 262 -2.70 -12.76 2.18
C ALA A 262 -3.84 -13.80 2.22
N ASN A 263 -4.19 -14.33 1.05
CA ASN A 263 -5.22 -15.34 0.88
C ASN A 263 -4.66 -16.54 0.11
N PHE A 264 -4.89 -17.74 0.64
CA PHE A 264 -4.46 -18.98 0.02
C PHE A 264 -5.57 -19.45 -0.92
N ALA A 265 -5.25 -19.56 -2.21
CA ALA A 265 -6.22 -19.91 -3.25
C ALA A 265 -6.33 -21.43 -3.44
N SER A 266 -5.19 -22.13 -3.44
CA SER A 266 -5.16 -23.59 -3.54
C SER A 266 -3.89 -24.20 -2.95
N VAL A 267 -4.01 -25.47 -2.56
CA VAL A 267 -2.92 -26.27 -2.01
C VAL A 267 -3.00 -27.67 -2.61
N HIS A 268 -1.88 -28.16 -3.11
CA HIS A 268 -1.79 -29.45 -3.80
C HIS A 268 -0.57 -30.21 -3.32
N GLU A 269 -0.67 -31.54 -3.18
CA GLU A 269 0.52 -32.36 -2.97
C GLU A 269 1.43 -32.31 -4.20
N VAL A 270 2.74 -32.26 -3.99
CA VAL A 270 3.73 -32.43 -5.06
C VAL A 270 3.66 -33.89 -5.53
N THR A 271 3.09 -34.12 -6.70
CA THR A 271 3.12 -35.45 -7.32
C THR A 271 4.40 -35.60 -8.12
N GLU A 272 5.22 -36.61 -7.82
CA GLU A 272 6.47 -36.94 -8.55
C GLU A 272 6.28 -37.31 -10.04
N LYS A 273 5.04 -37.25 -10.56
CA LYS A 273 4.73 -37.67 -11.93
C LYS A 273 4.98 -36.53 -12.94
N SER A 274 6.20 -36.57 -13.48
CA SER A 274 6.63 -36.17 -14.83
C SER A 274 6.36 -34.73 -15.27
N ASP A 275 7.42 -33.92 -15.26
CA ASP A 275 7.58 -32.61 -15.89
C ASP A 275 7.45 -32.61 -17.44
N ALA A 276 6.63 -33.48 -18.02
CA ALA A 276 6.53 -33.61 -19.47
C ALA A 276 5.38 -32.80 -20.10
N GLU A 277 4.20 -32.64 -19.46
CA GLU A 277 3.01 -32.24 -20.25
C GLU A 277 1.96 -31.32 -19.59
N SER A 278 2.19 -30.73 -18.42
CA SER A 278 1.17 -29.87 -17.81
C SER A 278 1.48 -28.36 -17.92
N ASN A 279 1.35 -27.83 -19.15
CA ASN A 279 0.93 -26.44 -19.35
C ASN A 279 -0.52 -26.34 -18.87
N VAL A 280 -0.73 -26.29 -17.55
CA VAL A 280 -2.04 -26.01 -16.98
C VAL A 280 -2.30 -24.52 -17.16
N ASP A 281 -3.18 -24.20 -18.11
CA ASP A 281 -3.86 -22.92 -18.19
C ASP A 281 -4.40 -22.55 -16.80
N ILE A 282 -3.75 -21.59 -16.15
CA ILE A 282 -4.24 -20.96 -14.92
C ILE A 282 -5.38 -20.01 -15.32
N ASN A 283 -6.50 -20.58 -15.77
CA ASN A 283 -7.78 -19.89 -15.80
C ASN A 283 -8.36 -19.95 -14.38
N MET A 284 -7.92 -19.03 -13.51
CA MET A 284 -8.52 -18.81 -12.20
C MET A 284 -9.91 -18.18 -12.35
N ALA A 285 -10.91 -19.00 -12.67
CA ALA A 285 -12.30 -18.67 -12.42
C ALA A 285 -12.61 -18.91 -10.94
N PHE A 286 -12.20 -17.99 -10.07
CA PHE A 286 -12.76 -17.88 -8.73
C PHE A 286 -13.66 -16.64 -8.68
N HIS A 287 -14.96 -16.90 -8.61
CA HIS A 287 -15.98 -15.88 -8.46
C HIS A 287 -15.71 -15.01 -7.23
N GLU A 288 -15.52 -13.73 -7.52
CA GLU A 288 -15.65 -12.61 -6.61
C GLU A 288 -17.03 -12.66 -5.93
N ARG A 289 -17.09 -13.16 -4.69
CA ARG A 289 -18.21 -12.87 -3.79
C ARG A 289 -17.78 -11.77 -2.83
N VAL A 290 -17.64 -10.57 -3.36
CA VAL A 290 -17.75 -9.36 -2.55
C VAL A 290 -19.24 -9.19 -2.24
N ALA A 291 -19.65 -9.57 -1.03
CA ALA A 291 -20.96 -9.21 -0.52
C ALA A 291 -20.99 -7.69 -0.33
N ILE A 292 -21.55 -6.96 -1.30
CA ILE A 292 -21.89 -5.55 -1.14
C ILE A 292 -23.02 -5.48 -0.09
N PRO A 293 -22.84 -4.80 1.05
CA PRO A 293 -23.94 -4.60 1.99
C PRO A 293 -25.00 -3.71 1.32
N LYS A 294 -26.13 -4.32 0.94
CA LYS A 294 -27.34 -3.58 0.58
C LYS A 294 -27.96 -3.03 1.86
N GLY A 295 -27.77 -1.74 2.15
CA GLY A 295 -28.49 -1.15 3.27
C GLY A 295 -28.01 0.22 3.75
N VAL A 296 -27.94 1.21 2.88
CA VAL A 296 -28.13 2.61 3.31
C VAL A 296 -29.16 3.21 2.35
N LYS A 297 -30.39 3.38 2.84
CA LYS A 297 -31.38 4.25 2.23
C LYS A 297 -31.25 5.61 2.92
N CYS A 298 -31.13 6.66 2.12
CA CYS A 298 -31.57 7.99 2.55
C CYS A 298 -33.07 7.96 2.83
#